data_AF-A0A954VNJ7-F1
#
_entry.id   AF-A0A954VNJ7-F1
#
_cell.length_a   1.000
_cell.length_b   1.000
_cell.length_c   1.000
_cell.angle_alpha   90.00
_cell.angle_beta   90.00
_cell.angle_gamma   90.00
#
_symmetry.space_group_name_H-M   'P 1'
#
loop_
_entity.id
_entity.type
_entity.pdbx_description
1 polymer ?
#
loop_
_entity_poly.entity_id
_entity_poly.type
_entity_poly.pdbx_seq_one_letter_code
_entity_poly.pdbx_strand_id
1 'polypeptide(L)'
;DSVVFEFTAKERQLIAKYGYPFPALAKLLESAAKSRRIEEIEICDFELNQLIGDISRSINDQLGGPRVRPQLLDLCERLEYGQRYREGTLDLFYE
;
A
#
# COMPACT_ATOMS: atom_id res chain seq x y z
N ASP A 1 -9.39 1.33 15.01
CA ASP A 1 -10.22 0.56 14.06
C ASP A 1 -9.33 -0.07 12.99
N SER A 2 -9.95 -0.72 12.02
CA SER A 2 -9.29 -1.28 10.84
C SER A 2 -10.00 -0.83 9.56
N VAL A 3 -9.27 -0.86 8.45
CA VAL A 3 -9.77 -0.59 7.10
C VAL A 3 -9.38 -1.75 6.20
N VAL A 4 -10.30 -2.20 5.37
CA VAL A 4 -10.02 -3.22 4.35
C VAL A 4 -9.60 -2.51 3.07
N PHE A 5 -8.41 -2.85 2.57
CA PHE A 5 -7.88 -2.33 1.33
C PHE A 5 -7.80 -3.40 0.26
N GLU A 6 -8.23 -3.05 -0.94
CA GLU A 6 -7.89 -3.79 -2.14
C GLU A 6 -6.51 -3.34 -2.63
N PHE A 7 -5.64 -4.30 -2.90
CA PHE A 7 -4.35 -4.03 -3.53
C PHE A 7 -4.21 -4.81 -4.82
N THR A 8 -3.63 -4.17 -5.83
CA THR A 8 -3.09 -4.85 -7.01
C THR A 8 -1.79 -5.57 -6.65
N ALA A 9 -1.37 -6.53 -7.48
CA ALA A 9 -0.07 -7.19 -7.31
C ALA A 9 1.11 -6.20 -7.31
N LYS A 10 0.99 -5.11 -8.08
CA LYS A 10 2.02 -4.06 -8.18
C LYS A 10 2.13 -3.25 -6.90
N GLU A 11 1.01 -2.84 -6.31
CA GLU A 11 1.00 -2.12 -5.03
C GLU A 11 1.53 -2.99 -3.90
N ARG A 12 1.15 -4.28 -3.85
CA ARG A 12 1.73 -5.21 -2.86
C ARG A 12 3.25 -5.29 -2.96
N GLN A 13 3.80 -5.31 -4.17
CA GLN A 13 5.26 -5.28 -4.38
C GLN A 13 5.88 -3.95 -3.95
N LEU A 14 5.22 -2.82 -4.19
CA LEU A 14 5.69 -1.51 -3.75
C LEU A 14 5.70 -1.43 -2.22
N ILE A 15 4.63 -1.88 -1.55
CA ILE A 15 4.55 -1.92 -0.09
C ILE A 15 5.63 -2.81 0.50
N ALA A 16 5.78 -4.03 -0.01
CA ALA A 16 6.79 -4.97 0.48
C ALA A 16 8.22 -4.41 0.36
N LYS A 17 8.48 -3.59 -0.67
CA LYS A 17 9.82 -3.04 -0.95
C LYS A 17 10.09 -1.69 -0.29
N TYR A 18 9.09 -0.83 -0.14
CA TYR A 18 9.26 0.58 0.24
C TYR A 18 8.42 1.01 1.45
N GLY A 19 7.45 0.20 1.88
CA GLY A 19 6.56 0.50 3.00
C GLY A 19 6.93 -0.18 4.32
N TYR A 20 7.97 -1.03 4.31
CA TYR A 20 8.49 -1.73 5.50
C TYR A 20 7.41 -2.28 6.47
N PRO A 21 6.40 -3.00 5.95
CA PRO A 21 5.25 -3.41 6.75
C PRO A 21 5.65 -4.30 7.93
N PHE A 22 4.86 -4.25 9.00
CA PHE A 22 5.03 -5.18 10.12
C PHE A 22 5.01 -6.64 9.65
N PRO A 23 5.69 -7.57 10.35
CA PRO A 23 5.87 -8.94 9.86
C PRO A 23 4.56 -9.68 9.51
N ALA A 24 3.47 -9.43 10.24
CA ALA A 24 2.17 -10.03 9.96
C ALA A 24 1.59 -9.51 8.63
N LEU A 25 1.57 -8.19 8.44
CA LEU A 25 1.14 -7.54 7.21
C LEU A 25 2.04 -7.91 6.03
N ALA A 26 3.36 -7.95 6.23
CA ALA A 26 4.33 -8.39 5.24
C ALA A 26 4.02 -9.80 4.72
N LYS A 27 3.73 -10.73 5.64
CA LYS A 27 3.38 -12.12 5.28
C LYS A 27 2.08 -12.21 4.49
N LEU A 28 1.08 -11.40 4.81
CA LEU A 28 -0.17 -11.30 4.05
C LEU A 28 0.07 -10.74 2.65
N LEU A 29 0.88 -9.70 2.53
CA LEU A 29 1.25 -9.10 1.25
C LEU A 29 2.06 -10.05 0.37
N GLU A 30 2.98 -10.83 0.96
CA GLU A 30 3.82 -11.80 0.25
C GLU A 30 3.05 -13.03 -0.21
N SER A 31 2.14 -13.57 0.62
CA SER A 31 1.27 -14.68 0.21
C SER A 31 0.40 -14.25 -0.98
N ALA A 32 -0.10 -13.02 -0.93
CA ALA A 32 -0.88 -12.37 -1.98
C ALA A 32 -0.04 -11.97 -3.21
N ALA A 33 1.27 -11.69 -3.07
CA ALA A 33 2.14 -11.29 -4.19
C ALA A 33 2.32 -12.38 -5.26
N LYS A 34 2.08 -13.65 -4.91
CA LYS A 34 2.06 -14.78 -5.87
C LYS A 34 0.79 -14.80 -6.72
N SER A 35 -0.26 -14.10 -6.28
CA SER A 35 -1.52 -13.93 -7.00
C SER A 35 -1.43 -12.72 -7.93
N ARG A 36 -1.95 -12.84 -9.16
CA ARG A 36 -2.17 -11.70 -10.06
C ARG A 36 -3.47 -10.95 -9.77
N ARG A 37 -4.27 -11.43 -8.80
CA ARG A 37 -5.57 -10.86 -8.48
C ARG A 37 -5.42 -9.63 -7.58
N ILE A 38 -6.48 -8.83 -7.58
CA ILE A 38 -6.75 -7.87 -6.52
C ILE A 38 -7.02 -8.69 -5.25
N GLU A 39 -6.41 -8.29 -4.14
CA GLU A 39 -6.52 -8.98 -2.87
C GLU A 39 -6.93 -7.98 -1.80
N GLU A 40 -7.90 -8.37 -0.98
CA GLU A 40 -8.39 -7.60 0.17
C GLU A 40 -7.51 -7.88 1.38
N ILE A 41 -7.01 -6.81 2.02
CA ILE A 41 -6.17 -6.88 3.20
C ILE A 41 -6.73 -5.93 4.24
N GLU A 42 -7.11 -6.48 5.38
CA GLU A 42 -7.48 -5.69 6.56
C GLU A 42 -6.20 -5.16 7.23
N ILE A 43 -6.16 -3.86 7.47
CA ILE A 43 -5.04 -3.17 8.11
C ILE A 43 -5.58 -2.35 9.28
N CYS A 44 -4.97 -2.49 10.47
CA CYS A 44 -5.35 -1.65 11.60
C CYS A 44 -4.79 -0.23 11.48
N ASP A 45 -5.44 0.73 12.12
CA ASP A 45 -5.05 2.16 12.04
C ASP A 45 -3.59 2.43 12.40
N PHE A 46 -3.04 1.68 13.37
CA PHE A 46 -1.65 1.82 13.77
C PHE A 46 -0.70 1.38 12.66
N GLU A 47 -0.92 0.20 12.08
CA GLU A 47 -0.10 -0.33 10.99
C GLU A 47 -0.23 0.54 9.74
N LEU A 48 -1.44 1.03 9.45
CA LEU A 48 -1.69 1.93 8.33
C LEU A 48 -0.95 3.26 8.46
N ASN A 49 -0.96 3.86 9.66
CA ASN A 49 -0.20 5.08 9.95
C ASN A 49 1.31 4.89 9.74
N GLN A 50 1.86 3.78 10.24
CA GLN A 50 3.28 3.47 10.05
C GLN A 50 3.61 3.25 8.58
N LEU A 51 2.77 2.50 7.87
CA LEU A 51 2.93 2.23 6.44
C LEU A 51 2.94 3.53 5.60
N ILE A 52 2.00 4.44 5.84
CA ILE A 52 1.93 5.74 5.16
C ILE A 52 3.21 6.55 5.44
N GLY A 53 3.66 6.57 6.70
CA GLY A 53 4.89 7.27 7.10
C GLY A 53 6.15 6.72 6.41
N ASP A 54 6.25 5.39 6.30
CA ASP A 54 7.40 4.73 5.68
C ASP A 54 7.40 4.88 4.15
N ILE A 55 6.25 4.83 3.49
CA ILE A 55 6.12 5.16 2.07
C ILE A 55 6.50 6.63 1.82
N SER A 56 6.01 7.54 2.66
CA SER A 56 6.36 8.97 2.59
C SER A 56 7.86 9.20 2.73
N ARG A 57 8.52 8.50 3.67
CA ARG A 57 9.98 8.52 3.81
C ARG A 57 10.66 8.03 2.55
N SER A 58 10.25 6.89 2.00
CA SER A 58 10.80 6.32 0.76
C SER A 58 10.68 7.26 -0.45
N ILE A 59 9.59 8.02 -0.55
CA ILE A 59 9.39 9.05 -1.59
C ILE A 59 10.40 10.19 -1.43
N ASN A 60 10.58 10.67 -0.20
CA ASN A 60 11.48 11.79 0.12
C ASN A 60 12.95 11.42 -0.08
N ASP A 61 13.32 10.18 0.27
CA ASP A 61 14.65 9.62 0.06
C ASP A 61 14.90 9.22 -1.41
N GLN A 62 13.92 9.45 -2.30
CA GLN A 62 13.97 9.15 -3.74
C GLN A 62 14.27 7.67 -4.04
N LEU A 63 13.83 6.76 -3.17
CA LEU A 63 14.05 5.34 -3.34
C LEU A 63 13.32 4.80 -4.59
N GLY A 64 14.03 4.01 -5.39
CA GLY A 64 13.50 3.46 -6.65
C GLY A 64 13.55 4.42 -7.86
N GLY A 65 13.97 5.67 -7.66
CA GLY A 65 14.20 6.63 -8.75
C GLY A 65 12.93 7.16 -9.43
N PRO A 66 13.08 7.94 -10.51
CA PRO A 66 12.01 8.78 -11.08
C PRO A 66 10.83 7.99 -11.66
N ARG A 67 11.01 6.69 -11.99
CA ARG A 67 9.93 5.85 -12.51
C ARG A 67 9.05 5.26 -11.40
N VAL A 68 9.61 5.03 -10.22
CA VAL A 68 8.90 4.42 -9.08
C VAL A 68 8.21 5.49 -8.24
N ARG A 69 8.80 6.69 -8.15
CA ARG A 69 8.27 7.80 -7.35
C ARG A 69 6.79 8.15 -7.61
N PRO A 70 6.30 8.25 -8.87
CA PRO A 70 4.88 8.52 -9.12
C PRO A 70 3.97 7.42 -8.55
N GLN A 71 4.39 6.16 -8.67
CA GLN A 71 3.61 5.02 -8.20
C GLN A 71 3.54 4.96 -6.67
N LEU A 72 4.60 5.40 -5.99
CA LEU A 72 4.60 5.53 -4.53
C LEU A 72 3.73 6.69 -4.07
N LEU A 73 3.70 7.81 -4.82
CA LEU A 73 2.80 8.94 -4.53
C LEU A 73 1.34 8.51 -4.66
N ASP A 74 0.96 7.89 -5.79
CA ASP A 74 -0.40 7.41 -6.02
C ASP A 74 -0.86 6.43 -4.91
N LEU A 75 0.03 5.51 -4.54
CA LEU A 75 -0.23 4.56 -3.45
C LEU A 75 -0.40 5.28 -2.09
N CYS A 76 0.46 6.24 -1.77
CA CYS A 76 0.39 6.98 -0.52
C CYS A 76 -0.91 7.78 -0.41
N GLU A 77 -1.29 8.49 -1.47
CA GLU A 77 -2.54 9.24 -1.54
C GLU A 77 -3.76 8.33 -1.34
N ARG A 78 -3.74 7.13 -1.95
CA ARG A 78 -4.83 6.16 -1.78
C ARG A 78 -4.93 5.61 -0.34
N LEU A 79 -3.79 5.33 0.30
CA LEU A 79 -3.77 4.88 1.69
C LEU A 79 -4.27 5.97 2.65
N GLU A 80 -3.86 7.22 2.45
CA GLU A 80 -4.32 8.37 3.24
C GLU A 80 -5.83 8.62 3.05
N TYR A 81 -6.30 8.53 1.80
CA TYR A 81 -7.73 8.61 1.50
C TYR A 81 -8.51 7.51 2.22
N GLY A 82 -8.07 6.26 2.09
CA GLY A 82 -8.75 5.13 2.72
C GLY A 82 -8.69 5.17 4.25
N GLN A 83 -7.61 5.69 4.83
CA GLN A 83 -7.55 5.94 6.26
C GLN A 83 -8.60 6.97 6.70
N ARG A 84 -8.72 8.08 5.97
CA ARG A 84 -9.59 9.21 6.31
C ARG A 84 -11.07 8.91 6.14
N TYR A 85 -11.42 8.20 5.06
CA TYR A 85 -12.81 7.94 4.68
C TYR A 85 -13.27 6.51 4.94
N ARG A 86 -12.38 5.65 5.45
CA ARG A 86 -12.64 4.22 5.66
C ARG A 86 -12.99 3.48 4.36
N GLU A 87 -12.40 3.92 3.26
CA GLU A 87 -12.66 3.42 1.89
C GLU A 87 -11.37 2.95 1.22
N GLY A 88 -11.18 1.63 1.15
CA GLY A 88 -9.94 1.02 0.65
C GLY A 88 -10.08 0.28 -0.68
N THR A 89 -11.26 0.29 -1.31
CA THR A 89 -11.49 -0.38 -2.59
C THR A 89 -10.73 0.32 -3.72
N LEU A 90 -10.39 -0.44 -4.76
CA LEU A 90 -9.84 0.13 -5.99
C LEU A 90 -11.00 0.66 -6.84
N ASP A 91 -10.90 1.92 -7.27
CA ASP A 91 -11.75 2.40 -8.35
C ASP A 91 -11.36 1.66 -9.64
N LEU A 92 -12.08 0.60 -9.98
CA LEU A 92 -11.89 -0.25 -11.17
C LEU A 92 -12.10 0.50 -12.51
N PHE A 93 -12.20 1.83 -12.50
CA PHE A 93 -12.53 2.67 -13.65
C PHE A 93 -11.32 3.22 -14.42
N TYR A 94 -10.08 2.82 -14.09
CA TYR A 94 -8.90 3.22 -14.86
C TYR A 94 -8.17 2.00 -15.45
N GLU A 95 -8.58 1.62 -16.67
CA GLU A 95 -7.73 0.92 -17.65
C GLU A 95 -7.04 1.94 -18.58
#